data_AF-A0A3C0C809-F1
#
_entry.id   AF-A0A3C0C809-F1
#
_cell.length_a   1.000
_cell.length_b   1.000
_cell.length_c   1.000
_cell.angle_alpha   90.00
_cell.angle_beta   90.00
_cell.angle_gamma   90.00
#
_symmetry.space_group_name_H-M   'P 1'
#
loop_
_entity.id
_entity.type
_entity.pdbx_description
1 polymer ?
#
loop_
_entity_poly.entity_id
_entity_poly.type
_entity_poly.pdbx_seq_one_letter_code
_entity_poly.pdbx_strand_id
1 'polypeptide(L)'
;MKKILSLLTAIIIFAASPSYAFEKAVPMDFIFKGGDFREHMIMVIDAPLSARIAGPDGSHFYIDFTGRCELQNTETDDNGIETYSAAPNTVTVRSSAEKTGNGSLAAGLIYEPVTSSLAWLVHSTGPAGTGERWTEELTESEYQFIGFQTTITADVGTNAVLVQYAGDLPDTKEIVLEITDADATEILTRKLISTDDIPGYFQISGGGILAIESAENVDGIRIISYEWVKEPPL
;
A
#
# COMPACT_ATOMS: atom_id res chain seq x y z
N MET A 1 0.92 -52.11 -16.03
CA MET A 1 1.63 -51.05 -15.29
C MET A 1 1.75 -49.74 -16.06
N LYS A 2 2.20 -49.70 -17.33
CA LYS A 2 2.31 -48.44 -18.11
C LYS A 2 0.99 -47.66 -18.29
N LYS A 3 -0.16 -48.34 -18.41
CA LYS A 3 -1.48 -47.67 -18.58
C LYS A 3 -2.04 -47.05 -17.30
N ILE A 4 -1.66 -47.55 -16.12
CA ILE A 4 -2.10 -46.99 -14.83
C ILE A 4 -1.30 -45.74 -14.51
N LEU A 5 0.00 -45.73 -14.86
CA LEU A 5 0.86 -44.57 -14.68
C LEU A 5 0.39 -43.36 -15.49
N SER A 6 0.00 -43.55 -16.77
CA SER A 6 -0.54 -42.45 -17.59
C SER A 6 -1.88 -41.89 -17.09
N LEU A 7 -2.71 -42.72 -16.45
CA LEU A 7 -3.99 -42.26 -15.89
C LEU A 7 -3.76 -41.40 -14.64
N LEU A 8 -2.80 -41.79 -13.79
CA LEU A 8 -2.41 -40.99 -12.63
C LEU A 8 -1.74 -39.67 -13.03
N THR A 9 -0.92 -39.64 -14.09
CA THR A 9 -0.34 -38.37 -14.57
C THR A 9 -1.43 -37.42 -15.11
N ALA A 10 -2.44 -37.94 -15.81
CA ALA A 10 -3.55 -37.12 -16.30
C ALA A 10 -4.40 -36.53 -15.17
N ILE A 11 -4.61 -37.28 -14.07
CA ILE A 11 -5.33 -36.80 -12.89
C ILE A 11 -4.51 -35.75 -12.12
N ILE A 12 -3.18 -35.91 -12.02
CA ILE A 12 -2.31 -34.93 -11.34
C ILE A 12 -2.18 -33.63 -12.16
N ILE A 13 -2.23 -33.71 -13.50
CA ILE A 13 -2.23 -32.52 -14.38
C ILE A 13 -3.58 -31.79 -14.31
N PHE A 14 -4.71 -32.49 -14.15
CA PHE A 14 -6.03 -31.87 -13.93
C PHE A 14 -6.27 -31.40 -12.48
N ALA A 15 -5.52 -31.94 -11.51
CA ALA A 15 -5.55 -31.50 -10.11
C ALA A 15 -4.61 -30.31 -9.84
N ALA A 16 -3.81 -29.90 -10.82
CA ALA A 16 -3.28 -28.53 -10.88
C ALA A 16 -4.41 -27.60 -11.34
N SER A 17 -5.52 -27.60 -10.60
CA SER A 17 -6.42 -26.46 -10.59
C SER A 17 -5.54 -25.24 -10.30
N PRO A 18 -5.64 -24.15 -11.07
CA PRO A 18 -5.11 -22.88 -10.58
C PRO A 18 -5.72 -22.72 -9.19
N SER A 19 -4.87 -22.59 -8.18
CA SER A 19 -5.33 -22.12 -6.88
C SER A 19 -5.79 -20.68 -7.13
N TYR A 20 -7.04 -20.53 -7.55
CA TYR A 20 -7.68 -19.25 -7.80
C TYR A 20 -7.66 -18.50 -6.46
N ALA A 21 -6.78 -17.52 -6.35
CA ALA A 21 -6.67 -16.69 -5.16
C ALA A 21 -7.77 -15.63 -5.26
N PHE A 22 -8.91 -15.89 -4.62
CA PHE A 22 -9.94 -14.88 -4.45
C PHE A 22 -9.37 -13.73 -3.61
N GLU A 23 -9.32 -12.54 -4.20
CA GLU A 23 -8.88 -11.32 -3.55
C GLU A 23 -10.09 -10.53 -3.05
N LYS A 24 -9.85 -9.63 -2.09
CA LYS A 24 -10.87 -8.73 -1.55
C LYS A 24 -10.40 -7.30 -1.74
N ALA A 25 -11.29 -6.44 -2.22
CA ALA A 25 -11.04 -5.01 -2.34
C ALA A 25 -12.11 -4.20 -1.61
N VAL A 26 -11.66 -3.26 -0.78
CA VAL A 26 -12.48 -2.18 -0.22
C VAL A 26 -12.47 -0.98 -1.18
N PRO A 27 -13.39 0.00 -1.04
CA PRO A 27 -13.32 1.21 -1.84
C PRO A 27 -11.94 1.87 -1.76
N MET A 28 -11.46 2.36 -2.90
CA MET A 28 -10.13 2.90 -3.20
C MET A 28 -9.02 1.86 -3.42
N ASP A 29 -9.27 0.56 -3.27
CA ASP A 29 -8.26 -0.46 -3.59
C ASP A 29 -8.08 -0.66 -5.09
N PHE A 30 -6.83 -0.91 -5.50
CA PHE A 30 -6.52 -1.37 -6.85
C PHE A 30 -6.81 -2.88 -6.97
N ILE A 31 -7.74 -3.21 -7.87
CA ILE A 31 -8.09 -4.57 -8.27
C ILE A 31 -7.01 -5.16 -9.19
N PHE A 32 -6.46 -4.33 -10.08
CA PHE A 32 -5.47 -4.76 -11.06
C PHE A 32 -4.49 -3.64 -11.38
N LYS A 33 -3.21 -4.01 -11.54
CA LYS A 33 -2.13 -3.16 -12.02
C LYS A 33 -1.32 -3.94 -13.04
N GLY A 34 -1.33 -3.51 -14.31
CA GLY A 34 -0.58 -4.17 -15.39
C GLY A 34 0.09 -3.17 -16.33
N GLY A 35 1.14 -3.61 -17.02
CA GLY A 35 1.89 -2.79 -17.97
C GLY A 35 2.92 -1.86 -17.33
N ASP A 36 3.33 -0.83 -18.08
CA ASP A 36 4.40 0.09 -17.71
C ASP A 36 3.88 1.26 -16.86
N PHE A 37 3.82 1.05 -15.54
CA PHE A 37 3.50 2.07 -14.54
C PHE A 37 4.65 2.27 -13.54
N ARG A 38 4.62 3.40 -12.84
CA ARG A 38 5.51 3.71 -11.73
C ARG A 38 4.66 3.83 -10.47
N GLU A 39 5.11 3.16 -9.42
CA GLU A 39 4.49 3.21 -8.10
C GLU A 39 5.42 4.00 -7.18
N HIS A 40 4.84 4.98 -6.48
CA HIS A 40 5.53 5.77 -5.48
C HIS A 40 4.73 5.69 -4.19
N MET A 41 5.26 4.96 -3.22
CA MET A 41 4.69 4.86 -1.89
C MET A 41 5.30 5.94 -1.00
N ILE A 42 4.45 6.70 -0.33
CA ILE A 42 4.85 7.59 0.76
C ILE A 42 4.26 7.08 2.06
N MET A 43 4.96 7.30 3.15
CA MET A 43 4.44 7.05 4.47
C MET A 43 3.85 8.34 5.02
N VAL A 44 2.76 8.25 5.75
CA VAL A 44 2.00 9.40 6.25
C VAL A 44 1.74 9.21 7.73
N ILE A 45 1.99 10.26 8.51
CA ILE A 45 1.41 10.41 9.84
C ILE A 45 0.04 11.06 9.64
N ASP A 46 -1.06 10.35 9.91
CA ASP A 46 -2.40 10.79 9.50
C ASP A 46 -3.04 11.82 10.44
N ALA A 47 -2.58 11.92 11.67
CA ALA A 47 -3.10 12.83 12.69
C ALA A 47 -1.96 13.37 13.59
N PRO A 48 -2.21 14.39 14.42
CA PRO A 48 -1.23 14.84 15.40
C PRO A 48 -0.73 13.67 16.26
N LEU A 49 0.59 13.53 16.37
CA LEU A 49 1.23 12.40 17.04
C LEU A 49 2.46 12.89 17.80
N SER A 50 2.55 12.49 19.06
CA SER A 50 3.73 12.74 19.90
C SER A 50 4.38 11.42 20.27
N ALA A 51 5.68 11.32 20.04
CA ALA A 51 6.49 10.17 20.41
C ALA A 51 7.63 10.58 21.32
N ARG A 52 8.14 9.63 22.10
CA ARG A 52 9.26 9.82 23.00
C ARG A 52 10.26 8.70 22.82
N ILE A 53 11.46 9.03 22.37
CA ILE A 53 12.57 8.09 22.22
C ILE A 53 13.57 8.23 23.38
N ALA A 54 14.06 7.12 23.91
CA ALA A 54 15.17 7.12 24.86
C ALA A 54 16.51 7.50 24.18
N GLY A 55 17.20 8.48 24.76
CA GLY A 55 18.58 8.82 24.41
C GLY A 55 19.62 7.95 25.15
N PRO A 56 20.88 7.96 24.70
CA PRO A 56 21.92 7.04 25.18
C PRO A 56 22.34 7.33 26.63
N ASP A 57 22.17 8.58 27.08
CA ASP A 57 22.57 9.05 28.41
C ASP A 57 21.38 9.09 29.39
N GLY A 58 20.27 8.40 29.10
CA GLY A 58 19.03 8.48 29.86
C GLY A 58 18.24 9.78 29.62
N SER A 59 18.67 10.60 28.67
CA SER A 59 17.89 11.71 28.12
C SER A 59 16.73 11.17 27.27
N HIS A 60 15.81 12.04 26.87
CA HIS A 60 14.71 11.70 25.97
C HIS A 60 14.66 12.67 24.80
N PHE A 61 14.31 12.16 23.63
CA PHE A 61 13.89 12.94 22.49
C PHE A 61 12.37 12.92 22.40
N TYR A 62 11.77 14.09 22.22
CA TYR A 62 10.33 14.27 21.99
C TYR A 62 10.14 14.65 20.54
N ILE A 63 9.30 13.91 19.84
CA ILE A 63 8.94 14.13 18.44
C ILE A 63 7.48 14.52 18.43
N ASP A 64 7.16 15.68 17.88
CA ASP A 64 5.81 16.22 17.86
C ASP A 64 5.41 16.56 16.41
N PHE A 65 4.41 15.84 15.90
CA PHE A 65 3.69 16.14 14.67
C PHE A 65 2.41 16.88 15.02
N THR A 66 2.21 18.07 14.45
CA THR A 66 1.05 18.93 14.78
C THR A 66 -0.20 18.63 13.95
N GLY A 67 -0.10 17.72 12.98
CA GLY A 67 -1.14 17.34 12.05
C GLY A 67 -0.62 16.35 11.03
N ARG A 68 -1.39 16.12 9.96
CA ARG A 68 -1.01 15.20 8.89
C ARG A 68 0.36 15.57 8.31
N CYS A 69 1.27 14.62 8.24
CA CYS A 69 2.62 14.82 7.74
C CYS A 69 3.03 13.69 6.79
N GLU A 70 3.51 14.05 5.60
CA GLU A 70 4.09 13.10 4.67
C GLU A 70 5.58 12.89 5.01
N LEU A 71 6.00 11.64 4.98
CA LEU A 71 7.39 11.21 5.16
C LEU A 71 7.89 10.68 3.82
N GLN A 72 9.06 11.16 3.41
CA GLN A 72 9.68 10.75 2.16
C GLN A 72 10.73 9.68 2.43
N ASN A 73 10.79 8.66 1.58
CA ASN A 73 11.92 7.73 1.59
C ASN A 73 13.20 8.52 1.29
N THR A 74 14.11 8.54 2.26
CA THR A 74 15.39 9.24 2.16
C THR A 74 16.58 8.30 1.97
N GLU A 75 16.42 7.04 2.34
CA GLU A 75 17.46 6.02 2.27
C GLU A 75 16.80 4.63 2.28
N THR A 76 17.37 3.70 1.50
CA THR A 76 17.09 2.27 1.62
C THR A 76 18.44 1.57 1.72
N ASP A 77 18.61 0.75 2.76
CA ASP A 77 19.87 0.04 3.00
C ASP A 77 19.97 -1.27 2.18
N ASP A 78 21.13 -1.93 2.25
CA ASP A 78 21.39 -3.18 1.51
C ASP A 78 20.50 -4.35 1.96
N ASN A 79 19.86 -4.27 3.13
CA ASN A 79 18.91 -5.27 3.62
C ASN A 79 17.47 -4.96 3.19
N GLY A 80 17.25 -3.86 2.45
CA GLY A 80 15.94 -3.39 2.04
C GLY A 80 15.17 -2.68 3.16
N ILE A 81 15.83 -2.30 4.25
CA ILE A 81 15.22 -1.48 5.31
C ILE A 81 15.16 -0.04 4.81
N GLU A 82 13.97 0.54 4.91
CA GLU A 82 13.65 1.85 4.36
C GLU A 82 13.59 2.91 5.46
N THR A 83 14.20 4.07 5.23
CA THR A 83 14.16 5.22 6.13
C THR A 83 13.30 6.31 5.53
N TYR A 84 12.25 6.71 6.25
CA TYR A 84 11.30 7.75 5.88
C TYR A 84 11.48 8.96 6.79
N SER A 85 11.79 10.13 6.23
CA SER A 85 12.04 11.35 7.01
C SER A 85 10.98 12.41 6.76
N ALA A 86 10.61 13.13 7.82
CA ALA A 86 9.75 14.30 7.71
C ALA A 86 10.49 15.48 7.07
N ALA A 87 9.78 16.31 6.30
CA ALA A 87 10.34 17.54 5.80
C ALA A 87 10.72 18.50 6.96
N PRO A 88 11.74 19.36 6.79
CA PRO A 88 12.02 20.39 7.77
C PRO A 88 10.78 21.26 8.02
N ASN A 89 10.50 21.54 9.31
CA ASN A 89 9.36 22.33 9.80
C ASN A 89 7.99 21.63 9.83
N THR A 90 7.86 20.38 9.39
CA THR A 90 6.60 19.62 9.59
C THR A 90 6.59 18.83 10.90
N VAL A 91 7.76 18.61 11.49
CA VAL A 91 7.96 17.94 12.76
C VAL A 91 8.78 18.82 13.70
N THR A 92 8.45 18.79 14.99
CA THR A 92 9.27 19.41 16.04
C THR A 92 9.99 18.31 16.81
N VAL A 93 11.32 18.41 16.91
CA VAL A 93 12.14 17.48 17.70
C VAL A 93 12.84 18.24 18.82
N ARG A 94 12.67 17.77 20.05
CA ARG A 94 13.25 18.39 21.26
C ARG A 94 14.00 17.34 22.07
N SER A 95 15.15 17.69 22.62
CA SER A 95 15.87 16.82 23.56
C SER A 95 15.71 17.34 24.99
N SER A 96 15.63 16.42 25.95
CA SER A 96 15.68 16.75 27.38
C SER A 96 17.10 17.03 27.89
N ALA A 97 18.13 16.80 27.07
CA ALA A 97 19.52 17.08 27.44
C ALA A 97 19.80 18.59 27.37
N GLU A 98 20.49 19.14 28.39
CA GLU A 98 20.85 20.57 28.44
C GLU A 98 21.81 21.00 27.31
N LYS A 99 22.44 20.05 26.62
CA LYS A 99 23.34 20.27 25.47
C LYS A 99 23.14 19.20 24.40
N THR A 100 22.05 19.24 23.65
CA THR A 100 22.18 18.80 22.26
C THR A 100 23.07 19.83 21.57
N GLY A 101 24.19 19.38 21.00
CA GLY A 101 25.09 20.27 20.24
C GLY A 101 24.33 21.04 19.15
N ASN A 102 24.96 22.05 18.55
CA ASN A 102 24.37 22.90 17.50
C ASN A 102 23.95 22.16 16.20
N GLY A 103 23.81 20.84 16.22
CA GLY A 103 23.32 20.03 15.11
C GLY A 103 21.81 20.13 14.95
N SER A 104 21.35 20.04 13.70
CA SER A 104 19.94 19.87 13.40
C SER A 104 19.50 18.46 13.77
N LEU A 105 18.44 18.36 14.58
CA LEU A 105 17.71 17.11 14.77
C LEU A 105 16.64 17.01 13.68
N ALA A 106 16.47 15.82 13.13
CA ALA A 106 15.28 15.48 12.40
C ALA A 106 14.76 14.11 12.84
N ALA A 107 13.51 13.86 12.51
CA ALA A 107 12.78 12.67 12.92
C ALA A 107 12.09 12.03 11.73
N GLY A 108 11.89 10.73 11.85
CA GLY A 108 11.33 9.90 10.82
C GLY A 108 10.96 8.53 11.35
N LEU A 109 10.74 7.61 10.42
CA LEU A 109 10.43 6.21 10.67
C LEU A 109 11.37 5.33 9.89
N ILE A 110 11.71 4.19 10.47
CA ILE A 110 12.35 3.06 9.78
C ILE A 110 11.29 2.00 9.55
N TYR A 111 11.25 1.46 8.35
CA TYR A 111 10.34 0.41 7.93
C TYR A 111 11.11 -0.82 7.47
N GLU A 112 10.79 -1.98 8.03
CA GLU A 112 11.28 -3.28 7.56
C GLU A 112 10.19 -3.96 6.73
N PRO A 113 10.31 -4.01 5.39
CA PRO A 113 9.23 -4.51 4.53
C PRO A 113 8.87 -5.98 4.78
N VAL A 114 9.84 -6.80 5.21
CA VAL A 114 9.67 -8.24 5.40
C VAL A 114 8.75 -8.56 6.59
N THR A 115 8.91 -7.83 7.68
CA THR A 115 8.12 -8.03 8.92
C THR A 115 6.99 -7.02 9.06
N SER A 116 6.97 -6.01 8.18
CA SER A 116 6.11 -4.84 8.28
C SER A 116 6.26 -4.08 9.60
N SER A 117 7.46 -4.12 10.20
CA SER A 117 7.75 -3.44 11.46
C SER A 117 8.14 -1.98 11.23
N LEU A 118 7.75 -1.12 12.18
CA LEU A 118 8.06 0.30 12.19
C LEU A 118 8.77 0.68 13.50
N ALA A 119 9.79 1.52 13.37
CA ALA A 119 10.47 2.13 14.49
C ALA A 119 10.65 3.64 14.26
N TRP A 120 10.51 4.41 15.34
CA TRP A 120 10.89 5.81 15.36
C TRP A 120 12.38 5.95 15.10
N LEU A 121 12.75 7.01 14.40
CA LEU A 121 14.13 7.40 14.16
C LEU A 121 14.30 8.87 14.53
N VAL A 122 15.30 9.18 15.34
CA VAL A 122 15.87 10.53 15.47
C VAL A 122 17.28 10.49 14.95
N HIS A 123 17.61 11.40 14.03
CA HIS A 123 18.97 11.59 13.56
C HIS A 123 19.46 12.99 13.91
N SER A 124 20.69 13.05 14.42
CA SER A 124 21.42 14.30 14.64
C SER A 124 22.46 14.45 13.56
N THR A 125 22.47 15.57 12.84
CA THR A 125 23.55 15.88 11.90
C THR A 125 24.62 16.70 12.62
N GLY A 126 25.79 16.09 12.87
CA GLY A 126 26.94 16.79 13.39
C GLY A 126 27.57 17.73 12.35
N PRO A 127 28.37 18.74 12.76
CA PRO A 127 29.06 19.66 11.85
C PRO A 127 29.98 18.98 10.82
N ALA A 128 30.42 17.74 11.11
CA ALA A 128 31.29 16.94 10.25
C ALA A 128 30.53 15.96 9.34
N GLY A 129 29.20 15.98 9.33
CA GLY A 129 28.37 15.10 8.49
C GLY A 129 28.23 13.66 9.00
N THR A 130 28.99 13.24 10.01
CA THR A 130 28.73 12.00 10.76
C THR A 130 27.59 12.23 11.73
N GLY A 131 26.44 11.63 11.46
CA GLY A 131 25.26 11.73 12.32
C GLY A 131 25.10 10.56 13.27
N GLU A 132 24.54 10.81 14.45
CA GLU A 132 24.08 9.78 15.37
C GLU A 132 22.62 9.45 15.08
N ARG A 133 22.24 8.17 15.24
CA ARG A 133 20.88 7.66 15.02
C ARG A 133 20.40 6.97 16.29
N TRP A 134 19.19 7.31 16.72
CA TRP A 134 18.49 6.65 17.82
C TRP A 134 17.16 6.11 17.32
N THR A 135 16.81 4.92 17.77
CA THR A 135 15.61 4.21 17.31
C THR A 135 14.85 3.60 18.47
N GLU A 136 13.53 3.55 18.34
CA GLU A 136 12.63 2.89 19.29
C GLU A 136 11.41 2.36 18.53
N GLU A 137 11.03 1.11 18.78
CA GLU A 137 9.87 0.50 18.12
C GLU A 137 8.59 1.29 18.42
N LEU A 138 7.67 1.35 17.45
CA LEU A 138 6.38 1.96 17.66
C LEU A 138 5.56 1.13 18.66
N THR A 139 4.81 1.82 19.51
CA THR A 139 3.77 1.19 20.32
C THR A 139 2.54 0.88 19.45
N GLU A 140 1.75 -0.14 19.82
CA GLU A 140 0.50 -0.49 19.11
C GLU A 140 -0.43 0.73 18.95
N SER A 141 -0.47 1.62 19.95
CA SER A 141 -1.26 2.85 19.88
C SER A 141 -0.74 3.89 18.90
N GLU A 142 0.54 3.84 18.51
CA GLU A 142 1.13 4.75 17.51
C GLU A 142 0.93 4.21 16.09
N TYR A 143 0.97 2.88 15.90
CA TYR A 143 0.78 2.24 14.60
C TYR A 143 -0.49 2.69 13.87
N GLN A 144 -1.60 2.91 14.60
CA GLN A 144 -2.87 3.34 14.02
C GLN A 144 -2.82 4.71 13.32
N PHE A 145 -1.78 5.52 13.59
CA PHE A 145 -1.60 6.83 12.99
C PHE A 145 -0.65 6.80 11.79
N ILE A 146 -0.07 5.65 11.46
CA ILE A 146 0.84 5.50 10.33
C ILE A 146 0.08 4.91 9.15
N GLY A 147 -0.08 5.71 8.11
CA GLY A 147 -0.64 5.31 6.83
C GLY A 147 0.43 5.11 5.77
N PHE A 148 0.12 4.30 4.77
CA PHE A 148 0.85 4.26 3.51
C PHE A 148 -0.05 4.81 2.42
N GLN A 149 0.44 5.80 1.68
CA GLN A 149 -0.25 6.33 0.52
C GLN A 149 0.54 5.95 -0.72
N THR A 150 -0.11 5.21 -1.60
CA THR A 150 0.46 4.80 -2.87
C THR A 150 -0.03 5.72 -3.98
N THR A 151 0.90 6.37 -4.66
CA THR A 151 0.65 7.09 -5.91
C THR A 151 1.11 6.24 -7.07
N ILE A 152 0.21 5.92 -7.99
CA ILE A 152 0.54 5.18 -9.21
C ILE A 152 0.45 6.13 -10.39
N THR A 153 1.52 6.19 -11.18
CA THR A 153 1.59 7.01 -12.39
C THR A 153 1.81 6.11 -13.59
N ALA A 154 1.04 6.33 -14.65
CA ALA A 154 1.27 5.73 -15.95
C ALA A 154 1.55 6.85 -16.96
N ASP A 155 2.61 6.71 -17.74
CA ASP A 155 2.94 7.68 -18.80
C ASP A 155 1.99 7.47 -19.99
N VAL A 156 1.46 8.56 -20.55
CA VAL A 156 0.51 8.46 -21.68
C VAL A 156 1.16 7.79 -22.89
N GLY A 157 0.46 6.84 -23.51
CA GLY A 157 0.94 6.05 -24.65
C GLY A 157 1.74 4.80 -24.27
N THR A 158 1.79 4.43 -22.99
CA THR A 158 2.31 3.12 -22.56
C THR A 158 1.17 2.09 -22.44
N ASN A 159 1.53 0.82 -22.27
CA ASN A 159 0.57 -0.29 -22.15
C ASN A 159 -0.02 -0.46 -20.73
N ALA A 160 -0.02 0.60 -19.91
CA ALA A 160 -0.44 0.51 -18.52
C ALA A 160 -1.97 0.47 -18.37
N VAL A 161 -2.47 -0.51 -17.61
CA VAL A 161 -3.88 -0.67 -17.26
C VAL A 161 -4.01 -0.80 -15.75
N LEU A 162 -4.76 0.11 -15.14
CA LEU A 162 -5.06 0.13 -13.70
C LEU A 162 -6.57 0.03 -13.52
N VAL A 163 -7.03 -0.83 -12.63
CA VAL A 163 -8.44 -0.96 -12.27
C VAL A 163 -8.58 -0.74 -10.78
N GLN A 164 -9.38 0.25 -10.39
CA GLN A 164 -9.62 0.60 -9.00
C GLN A 164 -11.10 0.44 -8.67
N TYR A 165 -11.40 -0.16 -7.51
CA TYR A 165 -12.75 -0.19 -6.97
C TYR A 165 -13.04 1.16 -6.29
N ALA A 166 -13.92 2.00 -6.84
CA ALA A 166 -14.20 3.32 -6.29
C ALA A 166 -15.34 3.34 -5.25
N GLY A 167 -15.95 2.18 -4.96
CA GLY A 167 -17.13 2.06 -4.10
C GLY A 167 -18.43 1.97 -4.89
N ASP A 168 -19.55 2.26 -4.24
CA ASP A 168 -20.90 2.21 -4.82
C ASP A 168 -21.52 3.60 -4.98
N LEU A 169 -22.38 3.73 -5.99
CA LEU A 169 -23.24 4.91 -6.13
C LEU A 169 -24.39 4.81 -5.10
N PRO A 170 -24.56 5.79 -4.19
CA PRO A 170 -25.55 5.71 -3.11
C PRO A 170 -26.99 5.53 -3.60
N ASP A 171 -27.31 6.09 -4.77
CA ASP A 171 -28.67 6.14 -5.30
C ASP A 171 -29.04 4.90 -6.13
N THR A 172 -28.08 4.36 -6.89
CA THR A 172 -28.32 3.25 -7.82
C THR A 172 -27.80 1.91 -7.31
N LYS A 173 -26.99 1.92 -6.23
CA LYS A 173 -26.27 0.75 -5.69
C LYS A 173 -25.34 0.08 -6.70
N GLU A 174 -25.00 0.75 -7.80
CA GLU A 174 -24.05 0.23 -8.76
C GLU A 174 -22.63 0.34 -8.20
N ILE A 175 -21.85 -0.73 -8.38
CA ILE A 175 -20.42 -0.73 -8.14
C ILE A 175 -19.74 0.10 -9.21
N VAL A 176 -18.83 0.97 -8.79
CA VAL A 176 -18.04 1.83 -9.66
C VAL A 176 -16.62 1.30 -9.72
N LEU A 177 -16.16 0.99 -10.93
CA LEU A 177 -14.76 0.74 -11.22
C LEU A 177 -14.19 1.91 -12.02
N GLU A 178 -13.08 2.45 -11.57
CA GLU A 178 -12.28 3.42 -12.31
C GLU A 178 -11.15 2.67 -13.04
N ILE A 179 -11.13 2.81 -14.37
CA ILE A 179 -10.21 2.10 -15.25
C ILE A 179 -9.32 3.14 -15.92
N THR A 180 -8.03 3.10 -15.60
CA THR A 180 -7.01 3.87 -16.29
C THR A 180 -6.35 3.00 -17.36
N ASP A 181 -6.49 3.36 -18.63
CA ASP A 181 -5.81 2.73 -19.77
C ASP A 181 -4.95 3.78 -20.47
N ALA A 182 -3.63 3.68 -20.31
CA ALA A 182 -2.70 4.69 -20.78
C ALA A 182 -2.55 4.75 -22.31
N ASP A 183 -2.97 3.71 -23.04
CA ASP A 183 -2.96 3.65 -24.51
C ASP A 183 -4.33 4.02 -25.13
N ALA A 184 -5.37 4.15 -24.29
CA ALA A 184 -6.71 4.51 -24.76
C ALA A 184 -6.83 6.00 -25.13
N THR A 185 -7.77 6.29 -26.04
CA THR A 185 -8.13 7.69 -26.38
C THR A 185 -8.70 8.44 -25.18
N GLU A 186 -9.46 7.75 -24.34
CA GLU A 186 -9.95 8.25 -23.06
C GLU A 186 -9.20 7.50 -21.95
N ILE A 187 -8.26 8.19 -21.31
CA ILE A 187 -7.31 7.58 -20.36
C ILE A 187 -8.02 7.01 -19.13
N LEU A 188 -9.05 7.71 -18.62
CA LEU A 188 -9.82 7.30 -17.46
C LEU A 188 -11.27 7.05 -17.87
N THR A 189 -11.72 5.81 -17.70
CA THR A 189 -13.11 5.42 -17.94
C THR A 189 -13.74 4.85 -16.68
N ARG A 190 -15.07 4.94 -16.58
CA ARG A 190 -15.85 4.35 -15.49
C ARG A 190 -16.66 3.18 -15.99
N LYS A 191 -16.59 2.05 -15.29
CA LYS A 191 -17.47 0.90 -15.49
C LYS A 191 -18.42 0.80 -14.31
N LEU A 192 -19.72 0.86 -14.61
CA LEU A 192 -20.78 0.63 -13.64
C LEU A 192 -21.23 -0.83 -13.71
N ILE A 193 -21.38 -1.47 -12.56
CA ILE A 193 -21.83 -2.86 -12.44
C ILE A 193 -23.02 -2.90 -11.49
N SER A 194 -24.15 -3.42 -11.95
CA SER A 194 -25.31 -3.62 -11.08
C SER A 194 -25.01 -4.71 -10.05
N THR A 195 -25.42 -4.50 -8.79
CA THR A 195 -25.33 -5.56 -7.77
C THR A 195 -26.17 -6.78 -8.11
N ASP A 196 -27.21 -6.63 -8.93
CA ASP A 196 -28.05 -7.74 -9.38
C ASP A 196 -27.33 -8.66 -10.38
N ASP A 197 -26.25 -8.18 -11.02
CA ASP A 197 -25.43 -8.96 -11.95
C ASP A 197 -24.33 -9.77 -11.22
N ILE A 198 -24.27 -9.70 -9.89
CA ILE A 198 -23.27 -10.37 -9.05
C ILE A 198 -23.90 -11.58 -8.36
N PRO A 199 -23.28 -12.78 -8.38
CA PRO A 199 -21.98 -13.08 -8.96
C PRO A 199 -21.96 -13.08 -10.50
N GLY A 200 -20.86 -12.61 -11.10
CA GLY A 200 -20.75 -12.46 -12.56
C GLY A 200 -19.34 -12.19 -13.09
N TYR A 201 -19.20 -12.21 -14.41
CA TYR A 201 -17.96 -11.92 -15.14
C TYR A 201 -18.08 -10.63 -15.93
N PHE A 202 -17.12 -9.72 -15.75
CA PHE A 202 -17.17 -8.37 -16.27
C PHE A 202 -15.93 -8.09 -17.13
N GLN A 203 -16.14 -7.90 -18.43
CA GLN A 203 -15.06 -7.49 -19.33
C GLN A 203 -14.57 -6.08 -18.98
N ILE A 204 -13.26 -5.92 -18.78
CA ILE A 204 -12.62 -4.63 -18.49
C ILE A 204 -11.99 -4.08 -19.77
N SER A 205 -12.12 -2.76 -19.97
CA SER A 205 -11.41 -2.01 -21.02
C SER A 205 -9.90 -2.03 -20.76
N GLY A 206 -9.08 -2.14 -21.79
CA GLY A 206 -7.62 -2.35 -21.65
C GLY A 206 -7.20 -3.81 -21.45
N GLY A 207 -8.16 -4.71 -21.16
CA GLY A 207 -7.96 -6.17 -21.16
C GLY A 207 -8.33 -6.85 -19.85
N GLY A 208 -8.53 -8.16 -19.91
CA GLY A 208 -8.90 -9.00 -18.77
C GLY A 208 -10.39 -8.99 -18.43
N ILE A 209 -10.77 -9.93 -17.57
CA ILE A 209 -12.13 -10.13 -17.08
C ILE A 209 -12.07 -10.13 -15.57
N LEU A 210 -12.92 -9.34 -14.94
CA LEU A 210 -13.10 -9.35 -13.51
C LEU A 210 -14.27 -10.28 -13.17
N ALA A 211 -14.00 -11.38 -12.48
CA ALA A 211 -15.05 -12.20 -11.87
C ALA A 211 -15.33 -11.64 -10.49
N ILE A 212 -16.58 -11.29 -10.19
CA ILE A 212 -17.00 -10.84 -8.85
C ILE A 212 -17.93 -11.90 -8.27
N GLU A 213 -17.58 -12.42 -7.11
CA GLU A 213 -18.34 -13.44 -6.40
C GLU A 213 -19.34 -12.81 -5.42
N SER A 214 -18.93 -11.77 -4.72
CA SER A 214 -19.80 -11.02 -3.81
C SER A 214 -19.40 -9.55 -3.75
N ALA A 215 -20.34 -8.68 -3.37
CA ALA A 215 -20.14 -7.23 -3.19
C ALA A 215 -20.38 -6.76 -1.75
N GLU A 216 -20.55 -7.70 -0.83
CA GLU A 216 -20.68 -7.49 0.61
C GLU A 216 -19.94 -8.60 1.35
N ASN A 217 -19.41 -8.29 2.53
CA ASN A 217 -18.90 -9.26 3.47
C ASN A 217 -20.01 -9.78 4.41
N VAL A 218 -19.65 -10.69 5.32
CA VAL A 218 -20.60 -11.30 6.29
C VAL A 218 -21.27 -10.30 7.24
N ASP A 219 -20.67 -9.13 7.44
CA ASP A 219 -21.15 -8.06 8.30
C ASP A 219 -21.97 -6.99 7.54
N GLY A 220 -22.21 -7.21 6.24
CA GLY A 220 -22.89 -6.25 5.35
C GLY A 220 -22.03 -5.05 4.95
N ILE A 221 -20.71 -5.11 5.18
CA ILE A 221 -19.76 -4.09 4.74
C ILE A 221 -19.48 -4.29 3.25
N ARG A 222 -19.53 -3.19 2.49
CA ARG A 222 -19.28 -3.17 1.03
C ARG A 222 -17.82 -3.50 0.73
N ILE A 223 -17.60 -4.71 0.24
CA ILE A 223 -16.30 -5.25 -0.16
C ILE A 223 -16.56 -6.15 -1.37
N ILE A 224 -15.75 -6.03 -2.41
CA ILE A 224 -15.84 -6.97 -3.53
C ILE A 224 -14.93 -8.18 -3.28
N SER A 225 -15.48 -9.38 -3.35
CA SER A 225 -14.73 -10.64 -3.46
C SER A 225 -14.57 -10.93 -4.95
N TYR A 226 -13.34 -10.98 -5.45
CA TYR A 226 -13.10 -11.01 -6.89
C TYR A 226 -11.94 -11.91 -7.30
N GLU A 227 -11.87 -12.16 -8.60
CA GLU A 227 -10.76 -12.80 -9.29
C GLU A 227 -10.50 -12.10 -10.62
N TRP A 228 -9.22 -11.85 -10.93
CA TRP A 228 -8.82 -11.36 -12.25
C TRP A 228 -8.48 -12.53 -13.19
N VAL A 229 -9.29 -12.72 -14.24
CA VAL A 229 -9.14 -13.82 -15.20
C VAL A 229 -8.76 -13.32 -16.59
N LYS A 230 -7.98 -14.12 -17.32
CA LYS A 230 -7.61 -13.83 -18.72
C LYS A 230 -8.71 -14.21 -19.71
N GLU A 231 -9.46 -15.26 -19.41
CA GLU A 231 -10.57 -15.80 -20.22
C GLU A 231 -11.71 -16.22 -19.29
N PRO A 232 -12.98 -16.12 -19.71
CA PRO A 232 -14.09 -16.58 -18.88
C PRO A 232 -14.06 -18.11 -18.80
N PRO A 233 -14.46 -18.70 -17.65
CA PRO A 233 -14.53 -20.15 -17.53
C PRO A 233 -15.54 -20.73 -18.53
N LEU A 234 -15.15 -21.85 -19.14
CA LEU A 234 -15.92 -22.59 -20.15
C LEU A 234 -17.15 -23.30 -19.58
#